data_AF-A0A8S8ZRA5-F1
#
_entry.id   AF-A0A8S8ZRA5-F1
#
_cell.length_a   1.000
_cell.length_b   1.000
_cell.length_c   1.000
_cell.angle_alpha   90.00
_cell.angle_beta   90.00
_cell.angle_gamma   90.00
#
_symmetry.space_group_name_H-M   'P 1'
#
loop_
_entity.id
_entity.type
_entity.pdbx_description
1 polymer ?
#
loop_
_entity_poly.entity_id
_entity_poly.type
_entity_poly.pdbx_seq_one_letter_code
_entity_poly.pdbx_strand_id
1 'polypeptide(L)'
;MTASTDYSPRGPLHHEVNPHQHNNTNTDESNTQHDENQTSKIPLRIAILLNSYRSPHISSIRDSYTRCFTSLSQSPTCRFDPKLSFFYPADNFYCCPQGPHNNDQDGCNGSESDDASLSSDCSNELLRGSDDSESSDGGPGSKARAKARSRRINEFLPDPADFDLIVIGGGNADPRKRHAWILRVHEFIRQTRREWPRKKMVGVCWGHQTLGMVMGSGEVGEMGRPELGVTDSKLTPAGLRFFNDRINNRGQRPPSASPSSSPSSTTSTSASTAEKDKGENNEKKSSLRLHQHHRRQLVSTPPNFHQLLANNECLLSDDNSVLTFQGHPEKDAKAAKLKIRDAARWWGWDLNDQKVVEEVKELMEREHDGDWVWERVLEWVWEGVKEEGEKRELEWKL
;
A
#
# COMPACT_ATOMS: atom_id res chain seq x y z
N MET A 1 -71.48 1.05 -18.67
CA MET A 1 -71.91 -0.36 -18.56
C MET A 1 -71.28 -0.93 -17.29
N THR A 2 -72.14 -1.50 -16.45
CA THR A 2 -72.01 -2.03 -15.08
C THR A 2 -70.94 -3.12 -14.89
N ALA A 3 -70.11 -3.07 -13.82
CA ALA A 3 -70.16 -3.84 -12.55
C ALA A 3 -70.00 -5.39 -12.74
N SER A 4 -68.93 -6.04 -12.25
CA SER A 4 -68.55 -6.46 -10.88
C SER A 4 -69.01 -7.89 -10.51
N THR A 5 -68.23 -8.51 -9.62
CA THR A 5 -68.44 -9.68 -8.72
C THR A 5 -68.20 -11.14 -9.17
N ASP A 6 -67.22 -11.75 -8.48
CA ASP A 6 -67.21 -13.03 -7.72
C ASP A 6 -67.91 -14.29 -8.22
N TYR A 7 -67.21 -15.44 -8.15
CA TYR A 7 -67.54 -16.57 -7.22
C TYR A 7 -66.59 -17.79 -7.39
N SER A 8 -66.02 -18.29 -6.29
CA SER A 8 -65.73 -19.73 -6.02
C SER A 8 -66.92 -20.31 -5.21
N PRO A 9 -67.19 -21.63 -4.98
CA PRO A 9 -66.23 -22.72 -4.68
C PRO A 9 -66.68 -24.20 -4.97
N ARG A 10 -65.89 -25.18 -4.47
CA ARG A 10 -66.20 -26.54 -3.93
C ARG A 10 -65.73 -27.78 -4.74
N GLY A 11 -64.97 -28.65 -4.04
CA GLY A 11 -64.48 -30.01 -4.45
C GLY A 11 -65.57 -31.10 -4.34
N PRO A 12 -65.30 -32.37 -3.90
CA PRO A 12 -64.06 -33.04 -3.45
C PRO A 12 -63.85 -34.47 -4.03
N LEU A 13 -62.77 -35.19 -3.62
CA LEU A 13 -62.73 -36.58 -3.09
C LEU A 13 -61.48 -37.42 -3.44
N HIS A 14 -61.17 -38.32 -2.49
CA HIS A 14 -59.95 -39.06 -2.17
C HIS A 14 -59.78 -40.44 -2.87
N HIS A 15 -58.60 -41.05 -2.60
CA HIS A 15 -58.21 -42.48 -2.60
C HIS A 15 -57.84 -43.09 -3.97
N GLU A 16 -56.88 -44.00 -4.17
CA GLU A 16 -55.88 -44.76 -3.37
C GLU A 16 -54.93 -45.44 -4.40
N VAL A 17 -53.60 -45.35 -4.28
CA VAL A 17 -52.64 -46.41 -3.84
C VAL A 17 -52.22 -47.51 -4.86
N ASN A 18 -50.91 -47.47 -5.19
CA ASN A 18 -49.92 -48.55 -5.51
C ASN A 18 -49.93 -49.34 -6.84
N PRO A 19 -48.85 -50.09 -7.20
CA PRO A 19 -47.41 -49.95 -6.85
C PRO A 19 -46.39 -50.22 -8.01
N HIS A 20 -45.12 -49.96 -7.73
CA HIS A 20 -43.88 -50.61 -8.22
C HIS A 20 -43.65 -50.84 -9.73
N GLN A 21 -42.62 -50.17 -10.28
CA GLN A 21 -41.61 -50.84 -11.10
C GLN A 21 -40.27 -50.10 -11.03
N HIS A 22 -39.26 -50.79 -10.48
CA HIS A 22 -37.85 -50.46 -10.63
C HIS A 22 -37.43 -50.64 -12.09
N ASN A 23 -36.74 -49.64 -12.66
CA ASN A 23 -35.86 -49.85 -13.80
C ASN A 23 -34.54 -49.13 -13.55
N ASN A 24 -33.49 -49.93 -13.38
CA ASN A 24 -32.09 -49.54 -13.52
C ASN A 24 -31.84 -49.07 -14.97
N THR A 25 -31.20 -47.92 -15.15
CA THR A 25 -30.30 -47.71 -16.29
C THR A 25 -29.13 -46.82 -15.87
N ASN A 26 -27.93 -47.35 -16.07
CA ASN A 26 -26.63 -46.68 -15.96
C ASN A 26 -26.60 -45.39 -16.78
N THR A 27 -26.00 -44.33 -16.22
CA THR A 27 -25.39 -43.26 -17.02
C THR A 27 -24.09 -42.79 -16.34
N ASP A 28 -22.99 -43.15 -17.00
CA ASP A 28 -21.69 -42.49 -17.09
C ASP A 28 -21.25 -41.53 -15.98
N GLU A 29 -20.42 -42.06 -15.07
CA GLU A 29 -19.41 -41.28 -14.35
C GLU A 29 -18.37 -40.77 -15.35
N SER A 30 -18.61 -39.59 -15.90
CA SER A 30 -17.59 -38.80 -16.59
C SER A 30 -16.81 -37.97 -15.58
N ASN A 31 -15.61 -38.49 -15.31
CA ASN A 31 -14.43 -37.87 -14.72
C ASN A 31 -14.40 -36.33 -14.83
N THR A 32 -14.71 -35.63 -13.74
CA THR A 32 -14.40 -34.20 -13.56
C THR A 32 -13.11 -34.05 -12.76
N GLN A 33 -12.00 -34.41 -13.41
CA GLN A 33 -10.69 -33.85 -13.07
C GLN A 33 -10.56 -32.50 -13.77
N HIS A 34 -10.92 -31.42 -13.08
CA HIS A 34 -10.53 -30.07 -13.45
C HIS A 34 -9.90 -29.35 -12.25
N ASP A 35 -8.59 -29.13 -12.40
CA ASP A 35 -7.74 -28.09 -11.79
C ASP A 35 -7.38 -28.14 -10.29
N GLU A 36 -6.75 -29.23 -9.84
CA GLU A 36 -5.90 -29.24 -8.63
C GLU A 36 -4.45 -28.79 -8.92
N ASN A 37 -4.25 -27.62 -9.53
CA ASN A 37 -2.90 -27.04 -9.57
C ASN A 37 -2.86 -25.51 -9.52
N GLN A 38 -3.81 -24.88 -8.84
CA GLN A 38 -3.65 -23.48 -8.49
C GLN A 38 -2.69 -23.37 -7.31
N THR A 39 -1.41 -23.11 -7.60
CA THR A 39 -0.39 -22.88 -6.57
C THR A 39 -0.90 -21.80 -5.61
N SER A 40 -0.99 -22.12 -4.32
CA SER A 40 -1.50 -21.19 -3.32
C SER A 40 -0.62 -19.93 -3.28
N LYS A 41 -1.25 -18.76 -3.46
CA LYS A 41 -0.55 -17.48 -3.38
C LYS A 41 -0.09 -17.18 -1.95
N ILE A 42 1.02 -16.48 -1.81
CA ILE A 42 1.65 -16.15 -0.53
C ILE A 42 0.89 -14.97 0.11
N PRO A 43 0.27 -15.14 1.29
CA PRO A 43 -0.42 -14.04 1.94
C PRO A 43 0.57 -13.01 2.50
N LEU A 44 0.29 -11.72 2.29
CA LEU A 44 1.04 -10.61 2.89
C LEU A 44 0.06 -9.62 3.54
N ARG A 45 0.25 -9.30 4.82
CA ARG A 45 -0.57 -8.36 5.58
C ARG A 45 -0.02 -6.95 5.40
N ILE A 46 -0.85 -6.05 4.88
CA ILE A 46 -0.42 -4.69 4.52
C ILE A 46 -1.29 -3.67 5.24
N ALA A 47 -0.66 -2.82 6.06
CA ALA A 47 -1.31 -1.65 6.62
C ALA A 47 -1.18 -0.47 5.66
N ILE A 48 -2.26 0.27 5.41
CA ILE A 48 -2.26 1.48 4.58
C ILE A 48 -2.80 2.65 5.40
N LEU A 49 -1.93 3.62 5.67
CA LEU A 49 -2.29 4.86 6.35
C LEU A 49 -2.72 5.90 5.32
N LEU A 50 -3.99 6.28 5.34
CA LEU A 50 -4.56 7.31 4.49
C LEU A 50 -4.46 8.68 5.17
N ASN A 51 -3.39 9.42 4.88
CA ASN A 51 -2.99 10.65 5.58
C ASN A 51 -3.72 11.91 5.07
N SER A 52 -5.03 11.81 4.85
CA SER A 52 -5.84 12.87 4.23
C SER A 52 -6.87 13.43 5.21
N TYR A 53 -6.63 14.65 5.71
CA TYR A 53 -7.51 15.32 6.66
C TYR A 53 -8.80 15.83 5.99
N ARG A 54 -9.97 15.44 6.52
CA ARG A 54 -11.32 15.85 6.06
C ARG A 54 -11.49 15.79 4.53
N SER A 55 -10.87 14.80 3.88
CA SER A 55 -10.91 14.70 2.43
C SER A 55 -12.22 14.06 1.97
N PRO A 56 -13.04 14.72 1.12
CA PRO A 56 -14.26 14.12 0.58
C PRO A 56 -13.96 12.94 -0.37
N HIS A 57 -12.69 12.74 -0.73
CA HIS A 57 -12.24 11.71 -1.66
C HIS A 57 -11.54 10.53 -0.99
N ILE A 58 -11.52 10.46 0.35
CA ILE A 58 -10.77 9.42 1.07
C ILE A 58 -11.21 8.00 0.70
N SER A 59 -12.51 7.79 0.49
CA SER A 59 -13.06 6.53 -0.01
C SER A 59 -12.52 6.20 -1.41
N SER A 60 -12.43 7.18 -2.31
CA SER A 60 -11.89 6.95 -3.65
C SER A 60 -10.39 6.66 -3.66
N ILE A 61 -9.63 7.25 -2.74
CA ILE A 61 -8.21 6.93 -2.53
C ILE A 61 -8.06 5.49 -2.04
N ARG A 62 -8.85 5.11 -1.03
CA ARG A 62 -8.91 3.72 -0.53
C ARG A 62 -9.24 2.75 -1.66
N ASP A 63 -10.28 3.04 -2.44
CA ASP A 63 -10.71 2.17 -3.51
C ASP A 63 -9.66 2.06 -4.64
N SER A 64 -8.79 3.08 -4.81
CA SER A 64 -7.66 3.02 -5.74
C SER A 64 -6.64 1.95 -5.31
N TYR A 65 -6.24 1.95 -4.03
CA TYR A 65 -5.41 0.88 -3.47
C TYR A 65 -6.10 -0.48 -3.63
N THR A 66 -7.38 -0.58 -3.27
CA THR A 66 -8.13 -1.85 -3.39
C THR A 66 -8.13 -2.37 -4.83
N ARG A 67 -8.39 -1.52 -5.84
CA ARG A 67 -8.37 -1.93 -7.25
C ARG A 67 -6.97 -2.38 -7.71
N CYS A 68 -5.94 -1.60 -7.42
CA CYS A 68 -4.56 -1.95 -7.78
C CYS A 68 -4.15 -3.31 -7.17
N PHE A 69 -4.35 -3.50 -5.87
CA PHE A 69 -3.98 -4.77 -5.23
C PHE A 69 -4.89 -5.94 -5.61
N THR A 70 -6.16 -5.69 -5.97
CA THR A 70 -7.04 -6.73 -6.55
C THR A 70 -6.55 -7.17 -7.92
N SER A 71 -6.13 -6.22 -8.77
CA SER A 71 -5.50 -6.50 -10.08
C SER A 71 -4.27 -7.39 -9.90
N LEU A 72 -3.38 -7.04 -8.95
CA LEU A 72 -2.22 -7.85 -8.61
C LEU A 72 -2.59 -9.25 -8.14
N SER A 73 -3.55 -9.38 -7.22
CA SER A 73 -4.01 -10.70 -6.75
C SER A 73 -4.63 -11.55 -7.86
N GLN A 74 -5.16 -10.95 -8.92
CA GLN A 74 -5.71 -11.65 -10.09
C GLN A 74 -4.67 -11.94 -11.16
N SER A 75 -3.55 -11.22 -11.18
CA SER A 75 -2.47 -11.44 -12.15
C SER A 75 -1.90 -12.86 -12.01
N PRO A 76 -1.70 -13.58 -13.13
CA PRO A 76 -1.09 -14.92 -13.12
C PRO A 76 0.40 -14.88 -12.78
N THR A 77 1.08 -13.74 -12.98
CA THR A 77 2.52 -13.60 -12.65
C THR A 77 2.76 -13.28 -11.19
N CYS A 78 1.76 -12.67 -10.53
CA CYS A 78 1.87 -12.28 -9.13
C CYS A 78 1.63 -13.49 -8.22
N ARG A 79 2.66 -13.85 -7.46
CA ARG A 79 2.63 -14.97 -6.51
C ARG A 79 2.03 -14.62 -5.14
N PHE A 80 1.63 -13.37 -4.92
CA PHE A 80 1.22 -12.87 -3.61
C PHE A 80 -0.30 -12.66 -3.54
N ASP A 81 -0.85 -12.81 -2.33
CA ASP A 81 -2.23 -12.51 -1.97
C ASP A 81 -2.26 -11.43 -0.87
N PRO A 82 -2.04 -10.17 -1.23
CA PRO A 82 -2.01 -9.05 -0.30
C PRO A 82 -3.36 -8.83 0.41
N LYS A 83 -3.33 -8.73 1.74
CA LYS A 83 -4.46 -8.44 2.62
C LYS A 83 -4.33 -7.04 3.20
N LEU A 84 -5.19 -6.13 2.73
CA LEU A 84 -5.11 -4.71 3.08
C LEU A 84 -5.92 -4.39 4.34
N SER A 85 -5.33 -3.63 5.25
CA SER A 85 -6.00 -2.97 6.38
C SER A 85 -5.78 -1.47 6.30
N PHE A 86 -6.84 -0.69 6.42
CA PHE A 86 -6.79 0.76 6.25
C PHE A 86 -6.88 1.49 7.58
N PHE A 87 -6.01 2.48 7.74
CA PHE A 87 -5.91 3.32 8.92
C PHE A 87 -6.06 4.79 8.50
N TYR A 88 -6.67 5.59 9.37
CA TYR A 88 -7.06 6.97 9.05
C TYR A 88 -6.48 7.94 10.09
N PRO A 89 -5.16 8.19 10.11
CA PRO A 89 -4.53 8.95 11.19
C PRO A 89 -5.10 10.36 11.39
N ALA A 90 -5.61 10.95 10.31
CA ALA A 90 -6.18 12.28 10.27
C ALA A 90 -7.66 12.35 10.70
N ASP A 91 -8.31 11.20 10.92
CA ASP A 91 -9.67 11.17 11.45
C ASP A 91 -9.69 11.66 12.90
N ASN A 92 -10.82 12.26 13.27
CA ASN A 92 -10.94 13.23 14.35
C ASN A 92 -10.72 12.61 15.74
N PHE A 93 -9.46 12.45 16.12
CA PHE A 93 -9.08 12.15 17.49
C PHE A 93 -9.27 13.41 18.32
N TYR A 94 -10.28 13.39 19.18
CA TYR A 94 -10.64 14.44 20.12
C TYR A 94 -9.41 15.21 20.59
N CYS A 95 -9.56 16.54 20.46
CA CYS A 95 -8.68 17.57 20.99
C CYS A 95 -7.95 17.12 22.26
N CYS A 96 -6.69 17.53 22.36
CA CYS A 96 -5.95 17.52 23.62
C CYS A 96 -6.91 17.85 24.78
N PRO A 97 -6.85 17.17 25.94
CA PRO A 97 -7.71 17.48 27.09
C PRO A 97 -7.63 18.95 27.52
N GLN A 98 -6.59 19.67 27.08
CA GLN A 98 -6.56 21.12 27.02
C GLN A 98 -7.00 21.55 25.61
N GLY A 99 -8.30 21.82 25.46
CA GLY A 99 -8.91 22.10 24.16
C GLY A 99 -8.27 23.28 23.41
N PRO A 100 -8.50 23.40 22.10
CA PRO A 100 -8.14 24.62 21.40
C PRO A 100 -9.11 25.70 21.87
N HIS A 101 -8.63 26.61 22.73
CA HIS A 101 -9.08 27.98 22.55
C HIS A 101 -8.56 28.41 21.19
N ASN A 102 -9.43 28.34 20.18
CA ASN A 102 -9.55 29.31 19.10
C ASN A 102 -10.83 29.00 18.33
N ASN A 103 -11.76 29.96 18.41
CA ASN A 103 -12.94 30.04 17.57
C ASN A 103 -12.49 30.42 16.15
N ASP A 104 -12.09 29.45 15.32
CA ASP A 104 -11.89 29.71 13.89
C ASP A 104 -12.87 28.85 13.08
N GLN A 105 -14.02 29.47 12.77
CA GLN A 105 -14.82 29.11 11.60
C GLN A 105 -14.05 29.55 10.35
N ASP A 106 -12.99 28.85 9.99
CA ASP A 106 -12.33 29.07 8.69
C ASP A 106 -12.66 27.94 7.73
N GLY A 107 -13.66 28.23 6.90
CA GLY A 107 -13.75 27.64 5.59
C GLY A 107 -12.46 27.91 4.83
N CYS A 108 -11.97 26.92 4.09
CA CYS A 108 -10.79 27.04 3.23
C CYS A 108 -10.95 28.18 2.21
N ASN A 109 -10.60 29.40 2.60
CA ASN A 109 -10.30 30.52 1.72
C ASN A 109 -8.90 31.01 2.07
N GLY A 110 -8.12 31.28 1.02
CA GLY A 110 -6.69 31.50 1.13
C GLY A 110 -6.28 32.67 2.02
N SER A 111 -5.34 32.41 2.92
CA SER A 111 -4.14 33.22 3.12
C SER A 111 -3.26 32.47 4.13
N GLU A 112 -2.03 32.19 3.72
CA GLU A 112 -1.00 31.64 4.59
C GLU A 112 -0.61 32.74 5.60
N SER A 113 -0.80 32.45 6.89
CA SER A 113 -0.12 33.19 7.95
C SER A 113 0.62 32.21 8.84
N ASP A 114 1.94 32.42 8.88
CA ASP A 114 2.90 31.74 9.72
C ASP A 114 2.85 32.34 11.12
N ASP A 115 2.14 31.72 12.05
CA ASP A 115 2.56 31.71 13.46
C ASP A 115 1.65 30.82 14.31
N ALA A 116 2.23 29.76 14.88
CA ALA A 116 1.63 29.05 16.01
C ALA A 116 2.75 28.37 16.81
N SER A 117 3.34 29.15 17.71
CA SER A 117 4.14 28.66 18.83
C SER A 117 3.24 27.84 19.77
N LEU A 118 3.21 26.53 19.60
CA LEU A 118 2.60 25.58 20.54
C LEU A 118 3.68 24.68 21.14
N SER A 119 3.73 24.67 22.48
CA SER A 119 4.81 24.09 23.28
C SER A 119 5.01 22.59 22.99
N SER A 120 6.27 22.16 23.09
CA SER A 120 6.76 20.82 22.77
C SER A 120 6.24 19.70 23.70
N ASP A 121 5.41 20.02 24.70
CA ASP A 121 5.17 19.10 25.82
C ASP A 121 4.04 18.10 25.61
N CYS A 122 3.09 18.35 24.70
CA CYS A 122 1.95 17.43 24.50
C CYS A 122 2.30 16.15 23.71
N SER A 123 3.41 16.13 22.97
CA SER A 123 3.82 14.95 22.19
C SER A 123 4.46 13.87 23.06
N ASN A 124 5.10 14.24 24.18
CA ASN A 124 5.85 13.31 25.03
C ASN A 124 4.97 12.50 26.00
N GLU A 125 3.83 13.02 26.47
CA GLU A 125 2.91 12.29 27.37
C GLU A 125 1.97 11.30 26.66
N LEU A 126 1.93 11.34 25.32
CA LEU A 126 0.99 10.54 24.52
C LEU A 126 1.50 9.14 24.19
N LEU A 127 2.82 8.95 24.16
CA LEU A 127 3.47 7.72 23.70
C LEU A 127 4.68 7.29 24.55
N ARG A 128 4.93 7.90 25.73
CA ARG A 128 5.73 7.23 26.76
C ARG A 128 4.99 5.95 27.17
N GLY A 129 5.31 4.85 26.50
CA GLY A 129 5.19 3.52 27.06
C GLY A 129 5.78 3.56 28.45
N SER A 130 5.09 2.93 29.39
CA SER A 130 5.51 2.72 30.75
C SER A 130 6.99 2.31 30.79
N ASP A 131 7.87 3.27 31.08
CA ASP A 131 9.15 2.96 31.70
C ASP A 131 8.77 2.35 33.05
N ASP A 132 8.90 1.02 33.13
CA ASP A 132 8.82 0.25 34.36
C ASP A 132 10.01 0.64 35.25
N SER A 133 9.93 1.83 35.84
CA SER A 133 10.51 2.08 37.15
C SER A 133 9.39 1.80 38.14
N GLU A 134 9.54 0.69 38.86
CA GLU A 134 8.62 0.25 39.90
C GLU A 134 8.45 1.33 40.98
N SER A 135 7.50 2.24 40.77
CA SER A 135 6.82 2.91 41.89
C SER A 135 5.53 2.15 42.14
N SER A 136 5.51 1.41 43.24
CA SER A 136 4.51 0.43 43.65
C SER A 136 3.17 1.04 44.08
N ASP A 137 2.60 1.98 43.32
CA ASP A 137 1.35 2.66 43.71
C ASP A 137 0.35 2.89 42.55
N GLY A 138 0.32 1.97 41.57
CA GLY A 138 -0.64 1.99 40.47
C GLY A 138 -1.89 1.16 40.77
N GLY A 139 -2.92 1.76 41.36
CA GLY A 139 -4.22 1.10 41.61
C GLY A 139 -4.89 0.52 40.35
N PRO A 140 -5.87 -0.40 40.48
CA PRO A 140 -6.46 -1.17 39.37
C PRO A 140 -7.00 -0.35 38.17
N GLY A 141 -7.39 0.91 38.41
CA GLY A 141 -7.88 1.82 37.37
C GLY A 141 -6.81 2.35 36.40
N SER A 142 -5.54 2.39 36.80
CA SER A 142 -4.44 2.93 35.97
C SER A 142 -4.12 2.04 34.76
N LYS A 143 -3.99 0.72 34.99
CA LYS A 143 -3.72 -0.29 33.95
C LYS A 143 -4.89 -0.44 32.97
N ALA A 144 -6.13 -0.36 33.44
CA ALA A 144 -7.33 -0.41 32.59
C ALA A 144 -7.41 0.80 31.64
N ARG A 145 -7.07 2.00 32.15
CA ARG A 145 -7.07 3.25 31.36
C ARG A 145 -5.96 3.27 30.31
N ALA A 146 -4.76 2.77 30.64
CA ALA A 146 -3.67 2.60 29.69
C ALA A 146 -4.03 1.62 28.55
N LYS A 147 -4.63 0.47 28.89
CA LYS A 147 -5.09 -0.52 27.91
C LYS A 147 -6.20 0.02 27.00
N ALA A 148 -7.15 0.78 27.54
CA ALA A 148 -8.20 1.43 26.74
C ALA A 148 -7.66 2.54 25.83
N ARG A 149 -6.59 3.24 26.24
CA ARG A 149 -5.90 4.26 25.44
C ARG A 149 -5.13 3.62 24.28
N SER A 150 -4.34 2.57 24.55
CA SER A 150 -3.63 1.80 23.52
C SER A 150 -4.60 1.22 22.48
N ARG A 151 -5.73 0.63 22.92
CA ARG A 151 -6.77 0.14 22.00
C ARG A 151 -7.34 1.23 21.09
N ARG A 152 -7.53 2.46 21.59
CA ARG A 152 -8.00 3.58 20.76
C ARG A 152 -6.94 4.09 19.79
N ILE A 153 -5.65 4.00 20.11
CA ILE A 153 -4.58 4.39 19.18
C ILE A 153 -4.49 3.38 18.03
N ASN A 154 -4.63 2.08 18.34
CA ASN A 154 -4.61 1.01 17.34
C ASN A 154 -5.78 1.05 16.33
N GLU A 155 -6.81 1.86 16.60
CA GLU A 155 -7.90 2.13 15.64
C GLU A 155 -7.44 3.03 14.49
N PHE A 156 -6.39 3.83 14.67
CA PHE A 156 -5.96 4.87 13.72
C PHE A 156 -4.51 4.72 13.24
N LEU A 157 -3.72 3.90 13.93
CA LEU A 157 -2.37 3.52 13.55
C LEU A 157 -2.21 2.00 13.71
N PRO A 158 -1.51 1.31 12.81
CA PRO A 158 -1.30 -0.13 12.93
C PRO A 158 -0.34 -0.47 14.07
N ASP A 159 -0.52 -1.65 14.65
CA ASP A 159 0.57 -2.31 15.40
C ASP A 159 1.56 -2.90 14.39
N PRO A 160 2.84 -2.49 14.36
CA PRO A 160 3.80 -3.01 13.40
C PRO A 160 3.98 -4.53 13.43
N ALA A 161 3.69 -5.21 14.56
CA ALA A 161 3.77 -6.66 14.68
C ALA A 161 2.79 -7.39 13.75
N ASP A 162 1.65 -6.78 13.46
CA ASP A 162 0.54 -7.40 12.74
C ASP A 162 0.67 -7.34 11.22
N PHE A 163 1.69 -6.66 10.70
CA PHE A 163 1.82 -6.37 9.27
C PHE A 163 3.21 -6.69 8.74
N ASP A 164 3.26 -7.19 7.51
CA ASP A 164 4.51 -7.48 6.79
C ASP A 164 5.00 -6.23 6.06
N LEU A 165 4.08 -5.33 5.69
CA LEU A 165 4.35 -4.03 5.08
C LEU A 165 3.46 -2.94 5.70
N ILE A 166 4.03 -1.76 5.94
CA ILE A 166 3.29 -0.56 6.31
C ILE A 166 3.46 0.50 5.21
N VAL A 167 2.36 0.93 4.61
CA VAL A 167 2.31 1.98 3.61
C VAL A 167 1.89 3.30 4.26
N ILE A 168 2.79 4.27 4.28
CA ILE A 168 2.51 5.67 4.60
C ILE A 168 2.01 6.32 3.30
N GLY A 169 0.68 6.40 3.14
CA GLY A 169 0.06 6.89 1.93
C GLY A 169 0.15 8.41 1.74
N GLY A 170 -0.40 8.87 0.62
CA GLY A 170 -0.49 10.29 0.29
C GLY A 170 -1.36 11.08 1.27
N GLY A 171 -1.26 12.42 1.19
CA GLY A 171 -1.91 13.35 2.10
C GLY A 171 -2.17 14.70 1.46
N ASN A 172 -3.10 15.46 2.04
CA ASN A 172 -3.51 16.78 1.57
C ASN A 172 -2.96 17.95 2.41
N ALA A 173 -2.11 17.65 3.39
CA ALA A 173 -1.44 18.62 4.24
C ALA A 173 0.03 18.75 3.86
N ASP A 174 0.68 19.83 4.30
CA ASP A 174 2.13 19.94 4.26
C ASP A 174 2.73 19.03 5.36
N PRO A 175 3.66 18.10 5.04
CA PRO A 175 4.24 17.21 6.04
C PRO A 175 5.03 17.94 7.13
N ARG A 176 5.43 19.19 6.91
CA ARG A 176 6.16 20.01 7.89
C ARG A 176 5.24 20.63 8.95
N LYS A 177 3.92 20.63 8.74
CA LYS A 177 2.97 21.21 9.70
C LYS A 177 2.91 20.40 10.99
N ARG A 178 2.57 21.10 12.08
CA ARG A 178 2.57 20.56 13.44
C ARG A 178 1.18 20.13 13.93
N HIS A 179 0.25 19.82 13.02
CA HIS A 179 -1.05 19.29 13.43
C HIS A 179 -0.85 17.98 14.20
N ALA A 180 -1.64 17.76 15.26
CA ALA A 180 -1.42 16.65 16.19
C ALA A 180 -1.39 15.28 15.50
N TRP A 181 -2.22 15.06 14.47
CA TRP A 181 -2.22 13.82 13.70
C TRP A 181 -0.93 13.61 12.90
N ILE A 182 -0.34 14.69 12.34
CA ILE A 182 0.93 14.64 11.60
C ILE A 182 2.04 14.24 12.55
N LEU A 183 2.14 14.92 13.70
CA LEU A 183 3.16 14.62 14.72
C LEU A 183 3.05 13.19 15.24
N ARG A 184 1.82 12.65 15.38
CA ARG A 184 1.62 11.25 15.74
C ARG A 184 2.08 10.28 14.66
N VAL A 185 1.84 10.56 13.38
CA VAL A 185 2.38 9.73 12.28
C VAL A 185 3.90 9.80 12.26
N HIS A 186 4.50 10.97 12.48
CA HIS A 186 5.96 11.11 12.60
C HIS A 186 6.52 10.27 13.75
N GLU A 187 5.87 10.34 14.92
CA GLU A 187 6.31 9.57 16.07
C GLU A 187 6.11 8.07 15.88
N PHE A 188 4.99 7.66 15.30
CA PHE A 188 4.75 6.28 14.90
C PHE A 188 5.87 5.72 14.00
N ILE A 189 6.32 6.50 13.01
CA ILE A 189 7.44 6.14 12.14
C ILE A 189 8.74 5.97 12.95
N ARG A 190 9.07 6.93 13.82
CA ARG A 190 10.28 6.86 14.67
C ARG A 190 10.25 5.65 15.61
N GLN A 191 9.11 5.43 16.25
CA GLN A 191 8.92 4.32 17.17
C GLN A 191 9.03 2.98 16.43
N THR A 192 8.35 2.84 15.28
CA THR A 192 8.42 1.64 14.44
C THR A 192 9.86 1.36 14.02
N ARG A 193 10.61 2.38 13.60
CA ARG A 193 12.02 2.24 13.25
C ARG A 193 12.88 1.75 14.42
N ARG A 194 12.66 2.28 15.62
CA ARG A 194 13.42 1.93 16.81
C ARG A 194 13.14 0.50 17.28
N GLU A 195 11.88 0.10 17.29
CA GLU A 195 11.41 -1.18 17.86
C GLU A 195 11.42 -2.31 16.83
N TRP A 196 11.28 -1.98 15.55
CA TRP A 196 11.25 -2.92 14.44
C TRP A 196 12.20 -2.44 13.31
N PRO A 197 13.54 -2.46 13.52
CA PRO A 197 14.50 -1.89 12.57
C PRO A 197 14.41 -2.44 11.13
N ARG A 198 13.87 -3.65 10.98
CA ARG A 198 13.72 -4.37 9.71
C ARG A 198 12.31 -4.27 9.11
N LYS A 199 11.36 -3.62 9.80
CA LYS A 199 9.98 -3.46 9.33
C LYS A 199 9.96 -2.74 7.99
N LYS A 200 9.37 -3.38 6.99
CA LYS A 200 9.22 -2.82 5.66
C LYS A 200 8.21 -1.67 5.69
N MET A 201 8.65 -0.49 5.26
CA MET A 201 7.78 0.68 5.12
C MET A 201 7.85 1.24 3.70
N VAL A 202 6.71 1.61 3.13
CA VAL A 202 6.61 2.30 1.84
C VAL A 202 6.01 3.69 2.02
N GLY A 203 6.67 4.73 1.53
CA GLY A 203 6.12 6.08 1.46
C GLY A 203 5.58 6.42 0.08
N VAL A 204 4.36 6.96 0.00
CA VAL A 204 3.76 7.43 -1.26
C VAL A 204 3.43 8.92 -1.16
N CYS A 205 3.94 9.73 -2.09
CA CYS A 205 3.74 11.18 -2.18
C CYS A 205 4.03 11.91 -0.85
N TRP A 206 3.00 12.26 -0.07
CA TRP A 206 3.17 12.83 1.27
C TRP A 206 3.97 11.90 2.19
N GLY A 207 3.74 10.59 2.11
CA GLY A 207 4.51 9.60 2.86
C GLY A 207 5.97 9.49 2.42
N HIS A 208 6.27 9.72 1.13
CA HIS A 208 7.64 9.80 0.64
C HIS A 208 8.39 10.99 1.27
N GLN A 209 7.76 12.16 1.26
CA GLN A 209 8.32 13.37 1.89
C GLN A 209 8.48 13.18 3.40
N THR A 210 7.48 12.57 4.04
CA THR A 210 7.48 12.33 5.48
C THR A 210 8.57 11.35 5.90
N LEU A 211 8.73 10.21 5.20
CA LEU A 211 9.78 9.24 5.51
C LEU A 211 11.17 9.80 5.23
N GLY A 212 11.36 10.50 4.11
CA GLY A 212 12.62 11.17 3.80
C GLY A 212 13.02 12.18 4.89
N MET A 213 12.06 12.99 5.36
CA MET A 213 12.29 13.97 6.44
C MET A 213 12.52 13.31 7.79
N VAL A 214 11.65 12.38 8.20
CA VAL A 214 11.67 11.79 9.56
C VAL A 214 12.80 10.78 9.73
N MET A 215 13.14 10.00 8.71
CA MET A 215 14.13 8.92 8.79
C MET A 215 15.48 9.26 8.19
N GLY A 216 15.56 10.25 7.29
CA GLY A 216 16.80 10.58 6.61
C GLY A 216 17.25 12.03 6.75
N SER A 217 16.57 12.85 7.54
CA SER A 217 16.87 14.29 7.63
C SER A 217 16.78 15.01 6.27
N GLY A 218 15.96 14.47 5.34
CA GLY A 218 15.70 15.10 4.05
C GLY A 218 14.92 16.40 4.21
N GLU A 219 15.23 17.38 3.37
CA GLU A 219 14.52 18.66 3.35
C GLU A 219 13.39 18.61 2.32
N VAL A 220 12.19 19.03 2.74
CA VAL A 220 11.02 19.14 1.86
C VAL A 220 10.87 20.60 1.41
N GLY A 221 10.90 20.80 0.09
CA GLY A 221 10.77 22.11 -0.54
C GLY A 221 9.66 22.16 -1.59
N GLU A 222 9.29 23.37 -2.00
CA GLU A 222 8.37 23.58 -3.13
C GLU A 222 9.09 23.29 -4.45
N MET A 223 8.35 22.78 -5.43
CA MET A 223 8.86 22.55 -6.77
C MET A 223 8.69 23.81 -7.61
N GLY A 224 9.64 24.05 -8.54
CA GLY A 224 9.49 25.11 -9.53
C GLY A 224 8.27 24.91 -10.44
N ARG A 225 7.89 23.66 -10.68
CA ARG A 225 6.65 23.30 -11.38
C ARG A 225 6.00 22.10 -10.67
N PRO A 226 4.73 22.21 -10.26
CA PRO A 226 3.96 21.07 -9.76
C PRO A 226 3.83 19.97 -10.83
N GLU A 227 3.40 18.77 -10.43
CA GLU A 227 3.15 17.66 -11.34
C GLU A 227 1.75 17.07 -11.12
N LEU A 228 1.05 16.80 -12.23
CA LEU A 228 -0.31 16.25 -12.27
C LEU A 228 -0.44 15.36 -13.51
N GLY A 229 -1.07 14.20 -13.32
CA GLY A 229 -1.21 13.18 -14.38
C GLY A 229 -0.03 12.22 -14.39
N VAL A 230 0.08 11.38 -15.42
CA VAL A 230 1.19 10.42 -15.51
C VAL A 230 2.42 11.10 -16.08
N THR A 231 3.55 10.95 -15.41
CA THR A 231 4.86 11.43 -15.87
C THR A 231 5.88 10.29 -15.93
N ASP A 232 6.96 10.51 -16.69
CA ASP A 232 8.05 9.55 -16.88
C ASP A 232 9.24 9.92 -16.00
N SER A 233 9.66 8.99 -15.15
CA SER A 233 10.78 9.15 -14.22
C SER A 233 11.91 8.19 -14.59
N LYS A 234 13.12 8.70 -14.83
CA LYS A 234 14.26 7.86 -15.23
C LYS A 234 14.78 7.03 -14.06
N LEU A 235 15.11 5.76 -14.33
CA LEU A 235 15.80 4.89 -13.38
C LEU A 235 17.28 5.28 -13.27
N THR A 236 17.78 5.35 -12.05
CA THR A 236 19.23 5.45 -11.78
C THR A 236 19.89 4.08 -11.96
N PRO A 237 21.23 3.96 -11.92
CA PRO A 237 21.89 2.65 -11.89
C PRO A 237 21.39 1.74 -10.75
N ALA A 238 21.11 2.31 -9.57
CA ALA A 238 20.54 1.55 -8.45
C ALA A 238 19.09 1.15 -8.72
N GLY A 239 18.29 2.02 -9.33
CA GLY A 239 16.93 1.71 -9.75
C GLY A 239 16.86 0.61 -10.80
N LEU A 240 17.75 0.65 -11.80
CA LEU A 240 17.85 -0.39 -12.82
C LEU A 240 18.08 -1.76 -12.18
N ARG A 241 18.99 -1.85 -11.19
CA ARG A 241 19.22 -3.08 -10.43
C ARG A 241 17.99 -3.48 -9.63
N PHE A 242 17.46 -2.57 -8.80
CA PHE A 242 16.35 -2.87 -7.93
C PHE A 242 15.13 -3.37 -8.70
N PHE A 243 14.74 -2.69 -9.78
CA PHE A 243 13.48 -2.98 -10.47
C PHE A 243 13.57 -4.06 -11.55
N ASN A 244 14.71 -4.18 -12.27
CA ASN A 244 14.81 -5.13 -13.39
C ASN A 244 15.44 -6.47 -13.01
N ASP A 245 16.26 -6.54 -11.98
CA ASP A 245 16.95 -7.78 -11.58
C ASP A 245 16.04 -8.64 -10.68
N ARG A 246 14.84 -8.96 -11.19
CA ARG A 246 13.82 -9.81 -10.54
C ARG A 246 14.24 -11.29 -10.44
N ILE A 247 15.37 -11.63 -11.05
CA ILE A 247 15.88 -13.00 -11.24
C ILE A 247 17.03 -13.22 -10.24
N ASN A 248 16.70 -13.77 -9.07
CA ASN A 248 17.59 -14.61 -8.25
C ASN A 248 16.82 -15.44 -7.19
N ASN A 249 15.54 -15.13 -6.92
CA ASN A 249 14.74 -15.82 -5.89
C ASN A 249 13.62 -16.73 -6.44
N ARG A 250 13.58 -17.00 -7.75
CA ARG A 250 12.54 -17.85 -8.37
C ARG A 250 12.80 -19.36 -8.31
N GLY A 251 13.94 -19.82 -7.80
CA GLY A 251 14.22 -21.26 -7.71
C GLY A 251 15.13 -21.63 -6.55
N GLN A 252 14.56 -21.99 -5.41
CA GLN A 252 14.97 -23.17 -4.64
C GLN A 252 13.74 -23.71 -3.91
N ARG A 253 13.18 -24.80 -4.45
CA ARG A 253 12.36 -25.74 -3.68
C ARG A 253 13.28 -26.33 -2.60
N PRO A 254 12.89 -26.44 -1.32
CA PRO A 254 13.71 -27.16 -0.35
C PRO A 254 13.95 -28.57 -0.88
N PRO A 255 15.20 -29.10 -0.82
CA PRO A 255 15.44 -30.49 -1.18
C PRO A 255 14.59 -31.36 -0.26
N SER A 256 13.62 -32.06 -0.85
CA SER A 256 12.90 -33.13 -0.19
C SER A 256 13.92 -34.13 0.35
N ALA A 257 13.93 -34.30 1.67
CA ALA A 257 14.82 -35.22 2.34
C ALA A 257 14.58 -36.65 1.84
N SER A 258 15.57 -37.22 1.17
CA SER A 258 15.79 -38.66 1.04
C SER A 258 17.25 -38.89 0.65
N PRO A 259 18.08 -39.54 1.50
CA PRO A 259 19.46 -39.85 1.18
C PRO A 259 19.58 -41.27 0.60
N SER A 260 20.23 -41.39 -0.56
CA SER A 260 20.93 -42.58 -1.12
C SER A 260 20.99 -42.39 -2.65
N SER A 261 22.06 -42.63 -3.39
CA SER A 261 23.31 -43.37 -3.18
C SER A 261 24.37 -42.88 -4.21
N SER A 262 25.64 -43.06 -3.83
CA SER A 262 26.94 -43.06 -4.51
C SER A 262 27.16 -42.59 -5.98
N PRO A 263 28.34 -42.03 -6.31
CA PRO A 263 28.67 -41.52 -7.64
C PRO A 263 29.26 -42.62 -8.55
N SER A 264 28.82 -42.65 -9.80
CA SER A 264 29.54 -43.32 -10.88
C SER A 264 29.76 -42.36 -12.05
N SER A 265 31.01 -42.31 -12.46
CA SER A 265 31.56 -41.54 -13.56
C SER A 265 31.12 -42.10 -14.91
N THR A 266 30.59 -41.24 -15.78
CA THR A 266 30.67 -41.48 -17.23
C THR A 266 30.65 -40.15 -17.98
N THR A 267 31.71 -39.96 -18.75
CA THR A 267 31.87 -38.94 -19.78
C THR A 267 30.88 -39.20 -20.92
N SER A 268 30.08 -38.21 -21.30
CA SER A 268 29.47 -38.17 -22.63
C SER A 268 29.30 -36.74 -23.13
N THR A 269 29.95 -36.51 -24.26
CA THR A 269 29.83 -35.36 -25.14
C THR A 269 28.48 -35.40 -25.83
N SER A 270 27.67 -34.35 -25.71
CA SER A 270 26.62 -34.06 -26.70
C SER A 270 26.28 -32.58 -26.70
N ALA A 271 26.19 -32.05 -27.91
CA ALA A 271 25.95 -30.66 -28.25
C ALA A 271 24.65 -30.14 -27.64
N SER A 272 24.71 -28.98 -26.99
CA SER A 272 23.52 -28.26 -26.56
C SER A 272 22.84 -27.62 -27.77
N THR A 273 21.82 -28.29 -28.27
CA THR A 273 20.74 -27.63 -29.00
C THR A 273 20.17 -26.52 -28.12
N ALA A 274 20.23 -25.29 -28.63
CA ALA A 274 19.55 -24.15 -28.05
C ALA A 274 18.04 -24.38 -28.15
N GLU A 275 17.46 -24.98 -27.12
CA GLU A 275 16.02 -24.89 -26.87
C GLU A 275 15.73 -23.46 -26.45
N LYS A 276 15.10 -22.71 -27.38
CA LYS A 276 14.45 -21.45 -27.09
C LYS A 276 13.29 -21.74 -26.15
N ASP A 277 13.57 -21.65 -24.85
CA ASP A 277 12.54 -21.57 -23.83
C ASP A 277 11.78 -20.26 -24.06
N LYS A 278 10.59 -20.37 -24.64
CA LYS A 278 9.63 -19.26 -24.79
C LYS A 278 8.92 -19.10 -23.45
N GLY A 279 9.58 -18.46 -22.49
CA GLY A 279 9.03 -18.21 -21.16
C GLY A 279 9.40 -16.83 -20.62
N GLU A 280 8.37 -16.06 -20.29
CA GLU A 280 8.37 -14.85 -19.46
C GLU A 280 8.97 -13.56 -20.07
N ASN A 281 8.08 -12.63 -20.43
CA ASN A 281 8.40 -11.22 -20.69
C ASN A 281 8.99 -10.58 -19.42
N ASN A 282 10.30 -10.71 -19.21
CA ASN A 282 11.01 -9.90 -18.22
C ASN A 282 11.31 -8.53 -18.85
N GLU A 283 10.25 -7.72 -19.00
CA GLU A 283 10.34 -6.38 -19.58
C GLU A 283 11.29 -5.53 -18.72
N LYS A 284 12.50 -5.28 -19.24
CA LYS A 284 13.45 -4.37 -18.60
C LYS A 284 13.05 -2.93 -18.93
N LYS A 285 12.85 -2.11 -17.91
CA LYS A 285 12.51 -0.70 -18.04
C LYS A 285 13.73 0.19 -17.77
N SER A 286 13.81 1.31 -18.47
CA SER A 286 14.78 2.39 -18.23
C SER A 286 14.18 3.61 -17.53
N SER A 287 12.84 3.66 -17.44
CA SER A 287 12.05 4.66 -16.74
C SER A 287 10.77 4.04 -16.21
N LEU A 288 10.13 4.70 -15.25
CA LEU A 288 8.81 4.34 -14.72
C LEU A 288 7.82 5.45 -15.01
N ARG A 289 6.64 5.08 -15.49
CA ARG A 289 5.49 5.96 -15.66
C ARG A 289 4.60 5.88 -14.43
N LEU A 290 4.50 6.95 -13.66
CA LEU A 290 3.67 6.99 -12.46
C LEU A 290 2.75 8.20 -12.46
N HIS A 291 1.58 8.04 -11.84
CA HIS A 291 0.71 9.17 -11.56
C HIS A 291 1.37 10.13 -10.57
N GLN A 292 1.54 11.39 -10.94
CA GLN A 292 1.97 12.45 -10.06
C GLN A 292 0.80 13.28 -9.60
N HIS A 293 0.88 13.74 -8.35
CA HIS A 293 -0.04 14.71 -7.78
C HIS A 293 0.63 15.42 -6.59
N HIS A 294 1.58 16.31 -6.87
CA HIS A 294 2.31 17.04 -5.84
C HIS A 294 2.87 18.36 -6.36
N ARG A 295 3.17 19.27 -5.43
CA ARG A 295 3.86 20.54 -5.67
C ARG A 295 5.14 20.70 -4.84
N ARG A 296 5.47 19.67 -4.07
CA ARG A 296 6.62 19.60 -3.18
C ARG A 296 7.46 18.39 -3.53
N GLN A 297 8.72 18.44 -3.13
CA GLN A 297 9.71 17.39 -3.36
C GLN A 297 10.70 17.33 -2.20
N LEU A 298 11.44 16.22 -2.09
CA LEU A 298 12.70 16.20 -1.34
C LEU A 298 13.78 16.91 -2.16
N VAL A 299 14.31 18.02 -1.65
CA VAL A 299 15.26 18.87 -2.39
C VAL A 299 16.64 18.22 -2.53
N SER A 300 17.00 17.35 -1.60
CA SER A 300 18.25 16.58 -1.61
C SER A 300 17.98 15.13 -1.22
N THR A 301 18.85 14.23 -1.67
CA THR A 301 18.81 12.84 -1.22
C THR A 301 19.18 12.81 0.27
N PRO A 302 18.35 12.22 1.14
CA PRO A 302 18.71 12.02 2.53
C PRO A 302 19.95 11.09 2.64
N PRO A 303 20.90 11.28 3.59
CA PRO A 303 22.21 10.60 3.56
C PRO A 303 22.18 9.08 3.64
N ASN A 304 21.14 8.49 4.23
CA ASN A 304 20.92 7.04 4.39
C ASN A 304 19.91 6.48 3.38
N PHE A 305 19.81 7.14 2.22
CA PHE A 305 18.96 6.74 1.13
C PHE A 305 19.70 6.80 -0.20
N HIS A 306 19.30 5.91 -1.09
CA HIS A 306 19.78 5.82 -2.46
C HIS A 306 18.65 6.13 -3.43
N GLN A 307 18.92 7.02 -4.40
CA GLN A 307 17.98 7.31 -5.47
C GLN A 307 17.81 6.10 -6.38
N LEU A 308 16.58 5.61 -6.51
CA LEU A 308 16.19 4.62 -7.52
C LEU A 308 15.58 5.28 -8.77
N LEU A 309 14.87 6.39 -8.59
CA LEU A 309 14.46 7.29 -9.68
C LEU A 309 15.20 8.62 -9.54
N ALA A 310 15.41 9.27 -10.68
CA ALA A 310 16.00 10.62 -10.74
C ALA A 310 15.19 11.61 -9.88
N ASN A 311 15.84 12.73 -9.51
CA ASN A 311 15.23 13.83 -8.76
C ASN A 311 14.67 13.43 -7.38
N ASN A 312 15.22 12.38 -6.75
CA ASN A 312 14.70 11.81 -5.51
C ASN A 312 13.25 11.28 -5.61
N GLU A 313 12.72 11.01 -6.80
CA GLU A 313 11.32 10.57 -6.95
C GLU A 313 11.07 9.15 -6.44
N CYS A 314 12.13 8.36 -6.25
CA CYS A 314 12.07 7.10 -5.52
C CYS A 314 13.37 6.87 -4.78
N LEU A 315 13.27 6.51 -3.50
CA LEU A 315 14.42 6.31 -2.62
C LEU A 315 14.32 4.97 -1.89
N LEU A 316 15.45 4.29 -1.73
CA LEU A 316 15.61 3.08 -0.91
C LEU A 316 16.59 3.34 0.22
N SER A 317 16.27 2.97 1.46
CA SER A 317 17.19 3.11 2.59
C SER A 317 18.35 2.11 2.53
N ASP A 318 19.51 2.48 3.06
CA ASP A 318 20.74 1.66 3.06
C ASP A 318 20.53 0.26 3.66
N ASP A 319 19.69 0.17 4.68
CA ASP A 319 19.37 -1.07 5.38
C ASP A 319 18.22 -1.87 4.75
N ASN A 320 17.77 -1.44 3.57
CA ASN A 320 16.75 -2.11 2.77
C ASN A 320 15.38 -2.22 3.47
N SER A 321 15.08 -1.39 4.49
CA SER A 321 13.81 -1.43 5.23
C SER A 321 12.76 -0.43 4.72
N VAL A 322 13.17 0.64 4.05
CA VAL A 322 12.27 1.71 3.61
C VAL A 322 12.42 1.99 2.13
N LEU A 323 11.30 1.99 1.43
CA LEU A 323 11.18 2.37 0.03
C LEU A 323 10.20 3.54 -0.09
N THR A 324 10.44 4.49 -0.98
CA THR A 324 9.54 5.65 -1.12
C THR A 324 9.33 6.01 -2.58
N PHE A 325 8.18 6.61 -2.89
CA PHE A 325 7.78 7.08 -4.21
C PHE A 325 7.12 8.45 -4.08
N GLN A 326 7.64 9.46 -4.78
CA GLN A 326 6.99 10.77 -4.88
C GLN A 326 5.69 10.66 -5.70
N GLY A 327 5.69 9.82 -6.73
CA GLY A 327 4.51 9.45 -7.47
C GLY A 327 3.63 8.41 -6.79
N HIS A 328 2.52 8.10 -7.44
CA HIS A 328 1.44 7.27 -6.96
C HIS A 328 1.30 5.98 -7.79
N PRO A 329 2.02 4.90 -7.44
CA PRO A 329 1.86 3.62 -8.11
C PRO A 329 0.49 2.98 -7.89
N GLU A 330 -0.27 3.40 -6.86
CA GLU A 330 -1.63 2.89 -6.58
C GLU A 330 -2.74 3.61 -7.36
N LYS A 331 -2.44 4.79 -7.92
CA LYS A 331 -3.48 5.71 -8.42
C LYS A 331 -3.89 5.32 -9.82
N ASP A 332 -5.19 5.25 -10.06
CA ASP A 332 -5.76 5.12 -11.40
C ASP A 332 -6.31 6.46 -11.91
N ALA A 333 -6.64 6.49 -13.20
CA ALA A 333 -7.20 7.67 -13.86
C ALA A 333 -8.48 8.18 -13.18
N LYS A 334 -9.33 7.27 -12.68
CA LYS A 334 -10.56 7.61 -11.95
C LYS A 334 -10.25 8.43 -10.69
N ALA A 335 -9.29 7.99 -9.88
CA ALA A 335 -8.87 8.70 -8.68
C ALA A 335 -8.13 9.99 -9.03
N ALA A 336 -7.31 10.01 -10.08
CA ALA A 336 -6.59 11.19 -10.55
C ALA A 336 -7.54 12.33 -10.97
N LYS A 337 -8.63 12.01 -11.69
CA LYS A 337 -9.62 12.98 -12.17
C LYS A 337 -10.39 13.70 -11.06
N LEU A 338 -10.48 13.14 -9.86
CA LEU A 338 -11.05 13.83 -8.70
C LEU A 338 -10.26 15.09 -8.31
N LYS A 339 -9.03 15.20 -8.79
CA LYS A 339 -8.09 16.28 -8.50
C LYS A 339 -7.88 17.23 -9.67
N ILE A 340 -8.74 17.17 -10.70
CA ILE A 340 -8.65 18.03 -11.88
C ILE A 340 -8.65 19.53 -11.53
N ARG A 341 -9.35 19.92 -10.46
CA ARG A 341 -9.38 21.32 -9.98
C ARG A 341 -8.02 21.84 -9.51
N ASP A 342 -7.10 20.96 -9.15
CA ASP A 342 -5.75 21.36 -8.80
C ASP A 342 -4.99 21.88 -10.04
N ALA A 343 -5.40 21.52 -11.26
CA ALA A 343 -4.84 22.09 -12.48
C ALA A 343 -5.02 23.62 -12.55
N ALA A 344 -6.23 24.09 -12.26
CA ALA A 344 -6.52 25.53 -12.16
C ALA A 344 -5.72 26.18 -11.03
N ARG A 345 -5.69 25.56 -9.85
CA ARG A 345 -5.02 26.11 -8.67
C ARG A 345 -3.50 26.24 -8.85
N TRP A 346 -2.87 25.30 -9.55
CA TRP A 346 -1.42 25.20 -9.63
C TRP A 346 -0.82 25.84 -10.88
N TRP A 347 -1.55 25.82 -12.01
CA TRP A 347 -1.07 26.39 -13.27
C TRP A 347 -1.93 27.54 -13.79
N GLY A 348 -3.02 27.90 -13.11
CA GLY A 348 -3.96 28.93 -13.59
C GLY A 348 -4.75 28.50 -14.81
N TRP A 349 -4.86 27.19 -15.08
CA TRP A 349 -5.60 26.65 -16.21
C TRP A 349 -7.10 26.92 -16.09
N ASP A 350 -7.72 27.40 -17.18
CA ASP A 350 -9.15 27.68 -17.22
C ASP A 350 -9.95 26.38 -17.42
N LEU A 351 -10.58 25.90 -16.35
CA LEU A 351 -11.40 24.70 -16.39
C LEU A 351 -12.83 24.94 -16.92
N ASN A 352 -13.15 26.16 -17.36
CA ASN A 352 -14.34 26.42 -18.17
C ASN A 352 -14.06 26.17 -19.67
N ASP A 353 -12.80 26.15 -20.08
CA ASP A 353 -12.41 25.73 -21.42
C ASP A 353 -12.42 24.19 -21.50
N GLN A 354 -13.37 23.66 -22.26
CA GLN A 354 -13.53 22.23 -22.44
C GLN A 354 -12.27 21.58 -23.03
N LYS A 355 -11.53 22.29 -23.89
CA LYS A 355 -10.29 21.77 -24.48
C LYS A 355 -9.22 21.56 -23.41
N VAL A 356 -9.04 22.53 -22.51
CA VAL A 356 -8.12 22.44 -21.38
C VAL A 356 -8.51 21.28 -20.46
N VAL A 357 -9.81 21.11 -20.19
CA VAL A 357 -10.32 20.00 -19.36
C VAL A 357 -9.98 18.64 -19.99
N GLU A 358 -10.17 18.48 -21.30
CA GLU A 358 -9.82 17.23 -21.99
C GLU A 358 -8.30 17.00 -22.02
N GLU A 359 -7.48 18.03 -22.27
CA GLU A 359 -6.01 17.93 -22.20
C GLU A 359 -5.53 17.45 -20.82
N VAL A 360 -6.11 17.96 -19.72
CA VAL A 360 -5.77 17.49 -18.36
C VAL A 360 -6.17 16.02 -18.17
N LYS A 361 -7.37 15.63 -18.65
CA LYS A 361 -7.85 14.26 -18.53
C LYS A 361 -6.98 13.30 -19.33
N GLU A 362 -6.52 13.69 -20.52
CA GLU A 362 -5.60 12.89 -21.33
C GLU A 362 -4.30 12.60 -20.57
N LEU A 363 -3.73 13.60 -19.87
CA LEU A 363 -2.56 13.38 -19.01
C LEU A 363 -2.81 12.36 -17.90
N MET A 364 -4.04 12.28 -17.39
CA MET A 364 -4.46 11.35 -16.34
C MET A 364 -4.85 9.96 -16.87
N GLU A 365 -5.12 9.82 -18.16
CA GLU A 365 -5.53 8.54 -18.78
C GLU A 365 -4.37 7.79 -19.45
N ARG A 366 -3.18 8.39 -19.46
CA ARG A 366 -1.96 7.72 -19.93
C ARG A 366 -1.73 6.41 -19.15
N GLU A 367 -1.22 5.39 -19.84
CA GLU A 367 -0.75 4.18 -19.17
C GLU A 367 0.36 4.48 -18.16
N HIS A 368 0.32 3.76 -17.04
CA HIS A 368 1.29 3.84 -15.96
C HIS A 368 1.75 2.44 -15.51
N ASP A 369 2.92 2.36 -14.90
CA ASP A 369 3.57 1.12 -14.47
C ASP A 369 3.20 0.71 -13.03
N GLY A 370 2.02 1.13 -12.55
CA GLY A 370 1.63 1.01 -11.14
C GLY A 370 1.61 -0.42 -10.61
N ASP A 371 0.93 -1.32 -11.33
CA ASP A 371 0.87 -2.75 -10.99
C ASP A 371 2.26 -3.39 -11.05
N TRP A 372 3.07 -3.07 -12.07
CA TRP A 372 4.42 -3.59 -12.19
C TRP A 372 5.32 -3.16 -11.01
N VAL A 373 5.21 -1.90 -10.59
CA VAL A 373 5.94 -1.38 -9.42
C VAL A 373 5.50 -2.09 -8.15
N TRP A 374 4.19 -2.19 -7.88
CA TRP A 374 3.71 -2.85 -6.67
C TRP A 374 4.04 -4.34 -6.62
N GLU A 375 4.02 -5.05 -7.76
CA GLU A 375 4.47 -6.45 -7.82
C GLU A 375 5.92 -6.57 -7.34
N ARG A 376 6.82 -5.69 -7.81
CA ARG A 376 8.22 -5.64 -7.34
C ARG A 376 8.34 -5.28 -5.85
N VAL A 377 7.50 -4.37 -5.35
CA VAL A 377 7.45 -4.01 -3.93
C VAL A 377 7.08 -5.24 -3.09
N LEU A 378 6.12 -6.05 -3.52
CA LEU A 378 5.74 -7.28 -2.80
C LEU A 378 6.89 -8.31 -2.81
N GLU A 379 7.63 -8.44 -3.92
CA GLU A 379 8.86 -9.24 -3.95
C GLU A 379 9.90 -8.74 -2.95
N TRP A 380 10.08 -7.42 -2.83
CA TRP A 380 11.03 -6.79 -1.89
C TRP A 380 10.63 -6.97 -0.42
N VAL A 381 9.33 -6.95 -0.12
CA VAL A 381 8.83 -7.29 1.22
C VAL A 381 9.18 -8.74 1.54
N TRP A 382 8.89 -9.64 0.62
CA TRP A 382 9.16 -11.07 0.79
C TRP A 382 10.64 -11.42 0.92
N GLU A 383 11.51 -10.73 0.18
CA GLU A 383 12.97 -10.82 0.33
C GLU A 383 13.41 -10.54 1.76
N GLY A 384 12.86 -9.50 2.40
CA GLY A 384 13.18 -9.17 3.79
C GLY A 384 12.63 -10.18 4.81
N VAL A 385 11.44 -10.74 4.58
CA VAL A 385 10.84 -11.74 5.48
C VAL A 385 11.69 -13.02 5.54
N LYS A 386 12.27 -13.46 4.41
CA LYS A 386 13.17 -14.63 4.39
C LYS A 386 14.44 -14.42 5.23
N GLU A 387 15.00 -13.22 5.23
CA GLU A 387 16.22 -12.88 5.97
C GLU A 387 16.03 -12.92 7.50
N GLU A 388 14.81 -12.75 8.00
CA GLU A 388 14.52 -12.92 9.44
C GLU A 388 14.41 -14.41 9.85
N GLY A 389 13.98 -15.28 8.93
CA GLY A 389 13.80 -16.73 9.18
C GLY A 389 15.06 -17.58 8.98
N GLU A 390 15.97 -17.15 8.10
CA GLU A 390 17.29 -17.74 7.92
C GLU A 390 18.33 -16.69 8.31
N LYS A 391 19.17 -16.95 9.33
CA LYS A 391 20.33 -16.09 9.66
C LYS A 391 21.29 -16.01 8.46
N ARG A 392 21.00 -15.14 7.50
CA ARG A 392 21.90 -14.75 6.42
C ARG A 392 22.21 -13.29 6.60
N GLU A 393 23.43 -13.03 7.02
CA GLU A 393 24.06 -11.73 6.96
C GLU A 393 24.33 -11.44 5.47
N LEU A 394 23.36 -10.81 4.79
CA LEU A 394 23.58 -10.27 3.45
C LEU A 394 23.83 -8.78 3.58
N GLU A 395 25.11 -8.41 3.43
CA GLU A 395 25.48 -7.08 2.99
C GLU A 395 24.77 -6.83 1.64
N TRP A 396 23.71 -6.03 1.64
CA TRP A 396 23.18 -5.44 0.42
C TRP A 396 24.23 -4.44 -0.10
N LYS A 397 25.25 -4.96 -0.80
CA LYS A 397 26.28 -4.11 -1.44
C LYS A 397 25.66 -3.47 -2.66
N LEU A 398 25.31 -2.19 -2.51
CA LEU A 398 24.93 -1.32 -3.62
C LEU A 398 26.05 -1.12 -4.62
#